data_AF-A0A1D9LGF4-F1
#
_entry.id   AF-A0A1D9LGF4-F1
#
_cell.length_a   1.000
_cell.length_b   1.000
_cell.length_c   1.000
_cell.angle_alpha   90.00
_cell.angle_beta   90.00
_cell.angle_gamma   90.00
#
_symmetry.space_group_name_H-M   'P 1'
#
loop_
_entity.id
_entity.type
_entity.pdbx_description
1 polymer ?
#
loop_
_entity_poly.entity_id
_entity_poly.type
_entity_poly.pdbx_seq_one_letter_code
_entity_poly.pdbx_strand_id
1 'polypeptide(L)'
;MAGPRAKRGLPALIDELEPLSRQMLEAVSKRDHPRFTELHGRSESGVQQLLKQLESEEARSSLSEEQRETLRRVLIVREETQRQLANWAGQVKSELRTLSQSSKLRRQYKG
;
A
#
# COMPACT_ATOMS: atom_id res chain seq x y z
N MET A 1 9.84 27.48 5.10
CA MET A 1 10.10 27.70 3.66
C MET A 1 10.07 26.34 2.94
N ALA A 2 8.92 25.90 2.43
CA ALA A 2 8.83 24.66 1.66
C ALA A 2 8.93 25.03 0.17
N GLY A 3 10.02 24.62 -0.49
CA GLY A 3 10.24 24.88 -1.91
C GLY A 3 9.17 24.20 -2.79
N PRO A 4 8.98 24.69 -4.03
CA PRO A 4 7.98 24.13 -4.93
C PRO A 4 8.38 22.69 -5.24
N ARG A 5 7.51 21.71 -4.91
CA ARG A 5 7.69 20.31 -5.29
C ARG A 5 7.78 20.27 -6.81
N ALA A 6 9.00 20.16 -7.34
CA ALA A 6 9.23 20.02 -8.77
C ALA A 6 8.33 18.89 -9.30
N LYS A 7 7.56 19.17 -10.35
CA LYS A 7 6.74 18.15 -11.03
C LYS A 7 7.70 17.04 -11.48
N ARG A 8 7.66 15.89 -10.83
CA ARG A 8 8.47 14.73 -11.21
C ARG A 8 7.96 14.20 -12.54
N GLY A 9 8.87 13.88 -13.45
CA GLY A 9 8.49 13.28 -14.73
C GLY A 9 7.92 11.87 -14.54
N LEU A 10 7.12 11.43 -15.52
CA LEU A 10 6.51 10.10 -15.55
C LEU A 10 7.51 8.95 -15.29
N PRO A 11 8.73 8.92 -15.88
CA PRO A 11 9.69 7.86 -15.61
C PRO A 11 10.13 7.82 -14.14
N ALA A 12 10.44 8.98 -13.57
CA ALA A 12 10.88 9.09 -12.18
C ALA A 12 9.79 8.63 -11.18
N LEU A 13 8.52 8.86 -11.49
CA LEU A 13 7.41 8.35 -10.68
C LEU A 13 7.32 6.82 -10.73
N ILE A 14 7.53 6.22 -11.89
CA ILE A 14 7.49 4.76 -12.07
C ILE A 14 8.66 4.11 -11.31
N ASP A 15 9.87 4.66 -11.46
CA ASP A 15 11.09 4.17 -10.80
C ASP A 15 11.02 4.26 -9.27
N GLU A 16 10.30 5.24 -8.74
CA GLU A 16 10.09 5.39 -7.29
C GLU A 16 9.01 4.44 -6.75
N LEU A 17 7.96 4.18 -7.53
CA LEU A 17 6.84 3.34 -7.11
C LEU A 17 7.22 1.86 -6.99
N GLU A 18 8.13 1.37 -7.83
CA GLU A 18 8.58 -0.04 -7.77
C GLU A 18 9.18 -0.40 -6.40
N PRO A 19 10.26 0.25 -5.91
CA PRO A 19 10.84 -0.06 -4.60
C PRO A 19 9.89 0.29 -3.44
N LEU A 20 9.06 1.34 -3.57
CA LEU A 20 8.06 1.65 -2.53
C LEU A 20 7.03 0.53 -2.37
N SER A 21 6.54 -0.06 -3.48
CA SER A 21 5.57 -1.15 -3.42
C SER A 21 6.14 -2.39 -2.71
N ARG A 22 7.42 -2.72 -2.96
CA ARG A 22 8.12 -3.82 -2.29
C ARG A 22 8.32 -3.57 -0.80
N GLN A 23 8.70 -2.35 -0.42
CA GLN A 23 8.85 -1.97 0.99
C GLN A 23 7.51 -2.01 1.74
N MET A 24 6.41 -1.63 1.09
CA MET A 24 5.08 -1.75 1.67
C MET A 24 4.73 -3.21 1.93
N LEU A 25 4.96 -4.09 0.95
CA LEU A 25 4.73 -5.53 1.11
C LEU A 25 5.55 -6.09 2.27
N GLU A 26 6.84 -5.76 2.35
CA GLU A 26 7.71 -6.17 3.45
C GLU A 26 7.20 -5.70 4.81
N ALA A 27 6.77 -4.43 4.91
CA ALA A 27 6.21 -3.88 6.14
C ALA A 27 4.94 -4.63 6.59
N VAL A 28 4.05 -4.96 5.65
CA VAL A 28 2.85 -5.77 5.94
C VAL A 28 3.22 -7.18 6.36
N SER A 29 4.14 -7.84 5.66
CA SER A 29 4.60 -9.19 6.01
C SER A 29 5.24 -9.24 7.40
N LYS A 30 5.89 -8.16 7.84
CA LYS A 30 6.45 -8.01 9.20
C LYS A 30 5.47 -7.47 10.23
N ARG A 31 4.23 -7.18 9.86
CA ARG A 31 3.21 -6.53 10.72
C ARG A 31 3.68 -5.19 11.31
N ASP A 32 4.53 -4.49 10.59
CA ASP A 32 5.05 -3.17 10.96
C ASP A 32 4.08 -2.08 10.48
N HIS A 33 3.03 -1.84 11.28
CA HIS A 33 1.98 -0.87 10.94
C HIS A 33 2.47 0.57 10.80
N PRO A 34 3.29 1.10 11.71
CA PRO A 34 3.80 2.47 11.57
C PRO A 34 4.55 2.67 10.25
N ARG A 35 5.46 1.75 9.92
CA ARG A 35 6.21 1.81 8.66
C ARG A 35 5.32 1.64 7.45
N PHE A 36 4.35 0.72 7.50
CA PHE A 36 3.38 0.55 6.43
C PHE A 36 2.59 1.84 6.17
N THR A 37 2.07 2.49 7.22
CA THR A 37 1.28 3.73 7.08
C THR A 37 2.08 4.85 6.42
N GLU A 38 3.35 5.03 6.82
CA GLU A 38 4.23 6.02 6.19
C GLU A 38 4.45 5.72 4.70
N LEU A 39 4.84 4.48 4.38
CA LEU A 39 5.11 4.05 3.01
C LEU A 39 3.86 4.12 2.14
N HIS A 40 2.70 3.73 2.66
CA HIS A 40 1.42 3.81 1.98
C HIS A 40 1.09 5.26 1.61
N GLY A 41 1.22 6.21 2.53
CA GLY A 41 0.96 7.63 2.23
C GLY A 41 1.85 8.17 1.10
N ARG A 42 3.14 7.80 1.09
CA ARG A 42 4.07 8.17 0.01
C ARG A 42 3.68 7.53 -1.32
N SER A 43 3.37 6.24 -1.29
CA SER A 43 2.97 5.47 -2.48
C SER A 43 1.68 5.99 -3.09
N GLU A 44 0.66 6.31 -2.29
CA GLU A 44 -0.61 6.87 -2.78
C GLU A 44 -0.41 8.27 -3.40
N SER A 45 0.44 9.11 -2.81
CA SER A 45 0.77 10.40 -3.42
C SER A 45 1.47 10.24 -4.76
N GLY A 46 2.37 9.26 -4.89
CA GLY A 46 3.03 8.92 -6.16
C GLY A 46 2.06 8.39 -7.21
N VAL A 47 1.15 7.49 -6.82
CA VAL A 47 0.12 6.93 -7.70
C VAL A 47 -0.84 8.01 -8.19
N GLN A 48 -1.29 8.92 -7.32
CA GLN A 48 -2.15 10.04 -7.74
C GLN A 48 -1.47 10.94 -8.78
N GLN A 49 -0.17 11.22 -8.59
CA GLN A 49 0.60 11.99 -9.57
C GLN A 49 0.78 11.24 -10.89
N LEU A 50 1.06 9.94 -10.81
CA LEU A 50 1.18 9.07 -11.99
C LEU A 50 -0.13 9.03 -12.77
N LEU A 51 -1.26 8.77 -12.10
CA LEU A 51 -2.59 8.73 -12.74
C LEU A 51 -2.90 10.04 -13.45
N LYS A 52 -2.63 11.18 -12.80
CA LYS A 52 -2.82 12.50 -13.41
C LYS A 52 -1.98 12.70 -14.68
N GLN A 53 -0.76 12.18 -14.71
CA GLN A 53 0.10 12.28 -15.89
C GLN A 53 -0.31 11.30 -17.01
N LEU A 54 -0.98 10.20 -16.67
CA LEU A 54 -1.48 9.19 -17.61
C LEU A 54 -2.90 9.48 -18.13
N GLU A 55 -3.51 10.61 -17.76
CA GLU A 55 -4.87 10.97 -18.21
C GLU A 55 -4.96 11.08 -19.74
N SER A 56 -3.89 11.49 -20.43
CA SER A 56 -3.86 11.58 -21.90
C SER A 56 -3.44 10.26 -22.57
N GLU A 57 -4.01 9.99 -23.74
CA GLU A 57 -3.66 8.82 -24.55
C GLU A 57 -2.21 8.91 -25.07
N GLU A 58 -1.74 10.12 -25.36
CA GLU A 58 -0.38 10.39 -25.80
C GLU A 58 0.62 10.04 -24.70
N ALA A 59 0.33 10.39 -23.44
CA ALA A 59 1.19 10.04 -22.31
C ALA A 59 1.25 8.52 -22.10
N ARG A 60 0.10 7.83 -22.19
CA ARG A 60 0.05 6.36 -22.11
C ARG A 60 0.78 5.69 -23.26
N SER A 61 0.67 6.24 -24.47
CA SER A 61 1.33 5.72 -25.67
C SER A 61 2.84 5.98 -25.66
N SER A 62 3.29 7.04 -24.99
CA SER A 62 4.71 7.39 -24.83
C SER A 62 5.48 6.50 -23.84
N LEU A 63 4.77 5.66 -23.06
CA LEU A 63 5.39 4.69 -22.15
C LEU A 63 6.16 3.63 -22.94
N SER A 64 7.45 3.49 -22.63
CA SER A 64 8.26 2.35 -23.07
C SER A 64 7.72 1.02 -22.52
N GLU A 65 8.05 -0.10 -23.16
CA GLU A 65 7.61 -1.42 -22.68
C GLU A 65 8.18 -1.75 -21.29
N GLU A 66 9.40 -1.29 -20.99
CA GLU A 66 10.01 -1.46 -19.66
C GLU A 66 9.23 -0.72 -18.56
N GLN A 67 8.75 0.49 -18.85
CA GLN A 67 7.91 1.25 -17.92
C GLN A 67 6.56 0.58 -17.72
N ARG A 68 5.95 0.06 -18.79
CA ARG A 68 4.70 -0.71 -18.72
C ARG A 68 4.88 -1.95 -17.86
N GLU A 69 5.96 -2.68 -18.06
CA GLU A 69 6.28 -3.88 -17.27
C GLU A 69 6.53 -3.54 -15.80
N THR A 70 7.21 -2.42 -15.53
CA THR A 70 7.42 -1.93 -14.15
C THR A 70 6.09 -1.59 -13.48
N LEU A 71 5.16 -0.94 -14.19
CA LEU A 71 3.81 -0.69 -13.68
C LEU A 71 3.02 -1.97 -13.42
N ARG A 72 3.11 -2.99 -14.30
CA ARG A 72 2.50 -4.31 -14.05
C ARG A 72 3.05 -4.94 -12.77
N ARG A 73 4.37 -4.91 -12.56
CA ARG A 73 5.02 -5.41 -11.34
C ARG A 73 4.54 -4.65 -10.09
N VAL A 74 4.43 -3.33 -10.16
CA VAL A 74 3.88 -2.50 -9.07
C VAL A 74 2.45 -2.90 -8.72
N LEU A 75 1.59 -3.12 -9.74
CA LEU A 75 0.20 -3.54 -9.53
C LEU A 75 0.12 -4.90 -8.83
N ILE A 76 0.87 -5.90 -9.30
CA ILE A 76 0.92 -7.24 -8.70
C ILE A 76 1.30 -7.16 -7.21
N VAL A 77 2.34 -6.38 -6.87
CA VAL A 77 2.79 -6.23 -5.48
C VAL A 77 1.76 -5.50 -4.62
N ARG A 78 1.04 -4.53 -5.18
CA ARG A 78 -0.05 -3.83 -4.49
C ARG A 78 -1.22 -4.77 -4.18
N GLU A 79 -1.63 -5.59 -5.13
CA GLU A 79 -2.68 -6.60 -4.93
C GLU A 79 -2.28 -7.63 -3.86
N GLU A 80 -1.03 -8.08 -3.86
CA GLU A 80 -0.51 -8.95 -2.80
C GLU A 80 -0.55 -8.27 -1.43
N THR A 81 -0.12 -7.00 -1.35
CA THR A 81 -0.17 -6.21 -0.12
C THR A 81 -1.60 -6.09 0.42
N GLN A 82 -2.57 -5.83 -0.46
CA GLN A 82 -4.00 -5.75 -0.10
C GLN A 82 -4.54 -7.08 0.43
N ARG A 83 -4.17 -8.21 -0.20
CA ARG A 83 -4.56 -9.55 0.28
C ARG A 83 -4.00 -9.83 1.68
N GLN A 84 -2.74 -9.50 1.94
CA GLN A 84 -2.15 -9.70 3.27
C GLN A 84 -2.82 -8.83 4.34
N LEU A 85 -3.14 -7.58 4.03
CA LEU A 85 -3.89 -6.70 4.94
C LEU A 85 -5.29 -7.24 5.24
N ALA A 86 -6.01 -7.72 4.22
CA ALA A 86 -7.33 -8.31 4.40
C ALA A 86 -7.28 -9.56 5.29
N ASN A 87 -6.30 -10.43 5.07
CA ASN A 87 -6.07 -11.61 5.90
C ASN A 87 -5.77 -11.24 7.35
N TRP A 88 -4.89 -10.27 7.56
CA TRP A 88 -4.56 -9.79 8.90
C TRP A 88 -5.76 -9.14 9.61
N ALA A 89 -6.54 -8.32 8.92
CA ALA A 89 -7.78 -7.76 9.47
C ALA A 89 -8.78 -8.85 9.87
N GLY A 90 -8.88 -9.92 9.09
CA GLY A 90 -9.67 -11.11 9.44
C GLY A 90 -9.20 -11.79 10.73
N GLN A 91 -7.89 -11.95 10.90
CA GLN A 91 -7.29 -12.51 12.11
C GLN A 91 -7.57 -11.64 13.35
N VAL A 92 -7.31 -10.34 13.27
CA VAL A 92 -7.56 -9.39 14.37
C VAL A 92 -9.03 -9.41 14.78
N LYS A 93 -9.96 -9.45 13.82
CA LYS A 93 -11.39 -9.54 14.10
C LYS A 93 -11.75 -10.83 14.85
N SER A 94 -11.11 -11.95 14.52
CA SER A 94 -11.30 -13.22 15.23
C SER A 94 -10.79 -13.13 16.67
N GLU A 95 -9.58 -12.60 16.86
CA GLU A 95 -8.96 -12.43 18.18
C GLU A 95 -9.81 -11.54 19.09
N LEU A 96 -10.33 -10.42 18.58
CA LEU A 96 -11.23 -9.52 19.32
C LEU A 96 -12.52 -10.22 19.76
N ARG A 97 -13.07 -11.12 18.93
CA ARG A 97 -14.25 -11.93 19.31
C ARG A 97 -13.91 -12.88 20.44
N THR A 98 -12.78 -13.57 20.37
CA THR A 98 -12.30 -14.47 21.44
C THR A 98 -12.07 -13.73 22.75
N LEU A 99 -11.48 -12.52 22.71
CA LEU A 99 -11.30 -11.68 23.89
C LEU A 99 -12.64 -11.25 24.50
N SER A 100 -13.61 -10.87 23.67
CA SER A 100 -14.96 -10.52 24.12
C SER A 100 -15.65 -11.70 24.80
N GLN A 101 -15.59 -12.90 24.22
CA GLN A 101 -16.14 -14.12 24.81
C GLN A 101 -15.46 -14.47 26.14
N SER A 102 -14.13 -14.36 26.20
CA SER A 102 -13.35 -14.61 27.42
C SER A 102 -13.72 -13.63 28.53
N SER A 103 -13.92 -12.36 28.19
CA SER A 103 -14.38 -11.34 29.13
C SER A 103 -15.79 -11.63 29.67
N LYS A 104 -16.72 -12.07 28.82
CA LYS A 104 -18.06 -12.50 29.23
C LYS A 104 -18.02 -13.71 30.17
N LEU A 105 -17.25 -14.74 29.84
CA LEU A 105 -17.06 -15.91 30.69
C LEU A 105 -16.46 -15.52 32.05
N ARG A 106 -15.42 -14.69 32.06
CA ARG A 106 -14.81 -14.22 33.31
C ARG A 106 -15.83 -13.51 34.22
N ARG A 107 -16.72 -12.68 33.68
CA ARG A 107 -17.78 -12.03 34.46
C ARG A 107 -18.81 -13.00 35.00
N GLN A 108 -19.11 -14.09 34.29
CA GLN A 108 -20.10 -15.09 34.71
C GLN A 108 -19.57 -16.05 35.78
N TYR A 109 -18.26 -16.36 35.77
CA TYR A 109 -17.68 -17.41 36.62
C TYR A 109 -16.69 -16.92 37.69
N LYS A 110 -16.24 -15.66 37.60
CA LYS A 110 -15.33 -15.04 38.59
C LYS A 110 -15.85 -13.68 39.10
N GLY A 111 -17.11 -13.35 38.78
CA GLY A 111 -17.82 -12.20 39.31
C GLY A 111 -18.60 -12.57 40.56
#